data_AF-A0A0Q8E3M5-F1
#
_entry.id   AF-A0A0Q8E3M5-F1
#
_cell.length_a   1.000
_cell.length_b   1.000
_cell.length_c   1.000
_cell.angle_alpha   90.00
_cell.angle_beta   90.00
_cell.angle_gamma   90.00
#
_symmetry.space_group_name_H-M   'P 1'
#
loop_
_entity.id
_entity.type
_entity.pdbx_description
1 polymer ?
#
loop_
_entity_poly.entity_id
_entity_poly.type
_entity_poly.pdbx_seq_one_letter_code
_entity_poly.pdbx_strand_id
1 'polypeptide(L)'
;MERAILDTSVIIDESVSPIPGVLAISAVTLAELHFGVLVAKTSQVRAERLRRLSILQQRFDALPVDDAVAASYGRISAAVVEAERKPRSRVMDLLIAATAHAHGARLYTRNPADFTGLEGLVDVVAV
;
A
#
# COMPACT_ATOMS: atom_id res chain seq x y z
N MET A 1 -13.76 -14.71 5.71
CA MET A 1 -12.86 -13.77 6.42
C MET A 1 -12.55 -12.62 5.48
N GLU A 2 -12.67 -11.40 5.97
CA GLU A 2 -12.38 -10.20 5.19
C GLU A 2 -10.86 -10.04 4.99
N ARG A 3 -10.43 -9.76 3.75
CA ARG A 3 -9.02 -9.53 3.40
C ARG A 3 -8.74 -8.04 3.36
N ALA A 4 -7.60 -7.63 3.88
CA ALA A 4 -7.19 -6.24 3.89
C ALA A 4 -5.75 -6.09 3.39
N ILE A 5 -5.52 -5.06 2.58
CA ILE A 5 -4.20 -4.56 2.21
C ILE A 5 -3.94 -3.31 3.03
N LEU A 6 -2.78 -3.30 3.69
CA LEU A 6 -2.31 -2.16 4.46
C LEU A 6 -1.39 -1.32 3.58
N ASP A 7 -1.73 -0.04 3.42
CA ASP A 7 -0.85 0.95 2.82
C ASP A 7 0.42 1.13 3.67
N THR A 8 1.51 1.54 3.02
CA THR A 8 2.79 1.84 3.66
C THR A 8 2.62 2.85 4.79
N SER A 9 1.74 3.84 4.63
CA SER A 9 1.41 4.85 5.65
C SER A 9 0.86 4.25 6.95
N VAL A 10 0.11 3.14 6.87
CA VAL A 10 -0.46 2.43 8.03
C VAL A 10 0.61 1.57 8.69
N ILE A 11 1.44 0.93 7.88
CA ILE A 11 2.47 -0.01 8.32
C ILE A 11 3.59 0.67 9.13
N ILE A 12 3.93 1.91 8.80
CA ILE A 12 5.02 2.65 9.47
C ILE A 12 4.58 3.36 10.75
N ASP A 13 3.28 3.39 11.04
CA ASP A 13 2.70 4.14 12.14
C ASP A 13 2.27 3.23 13.29
N GLU A 14 2.91 3.40 14.44
CA GLU A 14 2.69 2.58 15.64
C GLU A 14 1.40 2.99 16.40
N SER A 15 0.75 4.10 16.03
CA SER A 15 -0.48 4.58 16.66
C SER A 15 -1.76 3.95 16.12
N VAL A 16 -1.67 3.18 15.03
CA VAL A 16 -2.83 2.56 14.39
C VAL A 16 -3.41 1.47 15.29
N SER A 17 -4.72 1.58 15.58
CA SER A 17 -5.45 0.55 16.33
C SER A 17 -5.46 -0.79 15.59
N PRO A 18 -5.51 -1.93 16.30
CA PRO A 18 -5.52 -3.24 15.65
C PRO A 18 -6.63 -3.37 14.59
N ILE A 19 -6.23 -3.68 13.35
CA ILE A 19 -7.17 -3.91 12.24
C ILE A 19 -7.54 -5.39 12.24
N PRO A 20 -8.83 -5.76 12.32
CA PRO A 20 -9.27 -7.15 12.29
C PRO A 20 -9.18 -7.75 10.88
N GLY A 21 -9.07 -9.07 10.79
CA GLY A 21 -9.16 -9.82 9.52
C GLY A 21 -7.84 -10.41 9.05
N VAL A 22 -7.80 -10.81 7.78
CA VAL A 22 -6.60 -11.37 7.14
C VAL A 22 -5.85 -10.23 6.48
N LEU A 23 -4.75 -9.82 7.11
CA LEU A 23 -3.97 -8.65 6.72
C LEU A 23 -2.81 -9.06 5.81
N ALA A 24 -2.57 -8.28 4.76
CA ALA A 24 -1.43 -8.40 3.88
C ALA A 24 -0.89 -7.02 3.49
N ILE A 25 0.29 -7.00 2.87
CA ILE A 25 0.89 -5.80 2.28
C ILE A 25 1.20 -6.07 0.80
N SER A 26 1.35 -5.01 0.00
CA SER A 26 1.87 -5.15 -1.35
C SER A 26 3.40 -5.26 -1.33
N ALA A 27 3.99 -5.97 -2.29
CA ALA A 27 5.44 -5.92 -2.54
C ALA A 27 5.92 -4.49 -2.83
N VAL A 28 5.03 -3.61 -3.30
CA VAL A 28 5.29 -2.17 -3.49
C VAL A 28 5.61 -1.50 -2.15
N THR A 29 4.89 -1.82 -1.08
CA THR A 29 5.17 -1.34 0.28
C THR A 29 6.56 -1.78 0.74
N LEU A 30 6.95 -3.03 0.48
CA LEU A 30 8.32 -3.48 0.78
C LEU A 30 9.36 -2.68 -0.01
N ALA A 31 9.10 -2.40 -1.29
CA ALA A 31 10.00 -1.60 -2.12
C ALA A 31 10.21 -0.19 -1.54
N GLU A 32 9.14 0.47 -1.07
CA GLU A 32 9.23 1.77 -0.41
C GLU A 32 10.04 1.73 0.89
N LEU A 33 9.84 0.70 1.71
CA LEU A 33 10.59 0.51 2.95
C LEU A 33 12.07 0.25 2.69
N HIS A 34 12.40 -0.61 1.71
CA HIS A 34 13.78 -0.85 1.27
C HIS A 34 14.44 0.44 0.77
N PHE A 35 13.76 1.20 -0.07
CA PHE A 35 14.25 2.51 -0.53
C PHE A 35 14.51 3.44 0.66
N GLY A 36 13.56 3.54 1.58
CA GLY A 36 13.67 4.34 2.80
C GLY A 36 14.90 3.98 3.65
N VAL A 37 15.22 2.70 3.78
CA VAL A 37 16.45 2.24 4.44
C VAL A 37 17.70 2.76 3.72
N LEU A 38 17.76 2.58 2.40
CA LEU A 38 18.94 2.88 1.59
C LEU A 38 19.24 4.38 1.53
N VAL A 39 18.22 5.24 1.53
CA VAL A 39 18.39 6.70 1.50
C VAL A 39 18.52 7.35 2.88
N ALA A 40 18.53 6.57 3.97
CA ALA A 40 18.67 7.10 5.32
C ALA A 40 20.02 7.80 5.52
N LYS A 41 19.95 9.06 5.99
CA LYS A 41 21.11 9.97 6.13
C LYS A 41 22.02 9.66 7.31
N THR A 42 21.50 9.03 8.37
CA THR A 42 22.26 8.70 9.58
C THR A 42 22.20 7.21 9.87
N SER A 43 23.22 6.68 10.54
CA SER A 43 23.25 5.27 10.96
C SER A 43 22.11 4.94 11.91
N GLN A 44 21.73 5.87 12.79
CA GLN A 44 20.62 5.70 13.73
C GLN A 44 19.28 5.54 13.01
N VAL A 45 18.97 6.43 12.04
CA VAL A 45 17.73 6.33 11.25
C VAL A 45 17.73 5.08 10.39
N ARG A 46 18.87 4.70 9.82
CA ARG A 46 19.00 3.47 9.03
C ARG A 46 18.74 2.22 9.87
N ALA A 47 19.33 2.14 11.07
CA ALA A 47 19.13 1.02 11.99
C ALA A 47 17.65 0.87 12.38
N GLU A 48 16.98 1.98 12.68
CA GLU A 48 15.55 1.98 13.00
C GLU A 48 14.68 1.52 11.82
N ARG A 49 14.94 2.02 10.61
CA ARG A 49 14.19 1.59 9.41
C ARG A 49 14.45 0.12 9.06
N LEU A 50 15.68 -0.36 9.21
CA LEU A 50 16.04 -1.78 9.04
C LEU A 50 15.31 -2.67 10.04
N ARG A 51 15.27 -2.26 11.32
CA ARG A 51 14.54 -2.96 12.37
C ARG A 51 13.05 -3.10 12.00
N ARG A 52 12.41 -2.01 11.57
CA ARG A 52 11.01 -2.02 11.13
C ARG A 52 10.79 -2.93 9.93
N LEU A 53 11.61 -2.79 8.88
CA LEU A 53 11.53 -3.64 7.69
C LEU A 53 11.63 -5.14 8.04
N SER A 54 12.58 -5.51 8.90
CA SER A 54 12.75 -6.90 9.35
C SER A 54 11.52 -7.44 10.08
N ILE A 55 10.94 -6.66 11.01
CA ILE A 55 9.71 -7.02 11.72
C ILE A 55 8.55 -7.24 10.74
N LEU A 56 8.42 -6.37 9.75
CA LEU A 56 7.33 -6.43 8.78
C LEU A 56 7.46 -7.61 7.83
N GLN A 57 8.68 -7.93 7.37
CA GLN A 57 8.97 -9.10 6.56
C GLN A 57 8.71 -10.42 7.30
N GLN A 58 8.85 -10.43 8.63
CA GLN A 58 8.50 -11.59 9.44
C GLN A 58 6.99 -11.71 9.69
N ARG A 59 6.27 -10.57 9.69
CA ARG A 59 4.85 -10.51 10.05
C ARG A 59 3.92 -10.69 8.85
N PHE A 60 4.32 -10.23 7.67
CA PHE A 60 3.46 -10.20 6.49
C PHE A 60 4.11 -10.91 5.30
N ASP A 61 3.32 -11.77 4.65
CA ASP A 61 3.62 -12.20 3.29
C ASP A 61 3.17 -11.10 2.33
N ALA A 62 4.14 -10.47 1.67
CA ALA A 62 3.86 -9.41 0.71
C ALA A 62 3.33 -10.01 -0.61
N LEU A 63 2.20 -9.49 -1.08
CA LEU A 63 1.60 -9.92 -2.33
C LEU A 63 2.39 -9.35 -3.52
N PRO A 64 2.76 -10.20 -4.51
CA PRO A 64 3.55 -9.76 -5.65
C PRO A 64 2.76 -8.86 -6.59
N VAL A 65 3.47 -8.08 -7.41
CA VAL A 65 2.89 -7.41 -8.57
C VAL A 65 2.91 -8.41 -9.73
N ASP A 66 1.79 -9.09 -9.93
CA ASP A 66 1.59 -10.07 -11.00
C ASP A 66 0.65 -9.54 -12.10
N ASP A 67 0.28 -10.41 -13.06
CA ASP A 67 -0.60 -10.04 -14.17
C ASP A 67 -1.98 -9.55 -13.72
N ALA A 68 -2.52 -10.07 -12.61
CA ALA A 68 -3.80 -9.64 -12.06
C ALA A 68 -3.70 -8.24 -11.44
N VAL A 69 -2.60 -7.96 -10.74
CA VAL A 69 -2.29 -6.61 -10.25
C VAL A 69 -2.07 -5.64 -11.41
N ALA A 70 -1.35 -6.05 -12.46
CA ALA A 70 -1.11 -5.21 -13.64
C ALA A 70 -2.43 -4.84 -14.36
N ALA A 71 -3.33 -5.81 -14.57
CA ALA A 71 -4.65 -5.55 -15.15
C ALA A 71 -5.52 -4.66 -14.25
N SER A 72 -5.40 -4.79 -12.93
CA SER A 72 -6.08 -3.94 -11.95
C SER A 72 -5.54 -2.52 -11.96
N TYR A 73 -4.23 -2.35 -12.08
CA TYR A 73 -3.57 -1.05 -12.17
C TYR A 73 -4.05 -0.26 -13.40
N GLY A 74 -4.26 -0.92 -14.54
CA GLY A 74 -4.84 -0.30 -15.73
C GLY A 74 -6.24 0.29 -15.48
N ARG A 75 -7.11 -0.49 -14.81
CA ARG A 75 -8.47 -0.05 -14.45
C ARG A 75 -8.46 1.12 -13.47
N ILE A 76 -7.66 1.00 -12.40
CA ILE A 76 -7.51 2.06 -11.40
C ILE A 76 -6.95 3.34 -12.03
N SER A 77 -5.92 3.22 -12.87
CA SER A 77 -5.32 4.39 -13.53
C SER A 77 -6.29 5.09 -14.48
N ALA A 78 -7.12 4.32 -15.20
CA ALA A 78 -8.17 4.89 -16.04
C ALA A 78 -9.19 5.68 -15.21
N ALA A 79 -9.67 5.11 -14.09
CA ALA A 79 -10.60 5.80 -13.19
C ALA A 79 -10.00 7.09 -12.60
N VAL A 80 -8.71 7.10 -12.25
CA VAL A 80 -8.01 8.32 -11.80
C VAL A 80 -7.99 9.40 -12.89
N VAL A 81 -7.78 9.02 -14.16
CA VAL A 81 -7.79 9.96 -15.29
C VAL A 81 -9.20 10.51 -15.52
N GLU A 82 -10.23 9.66 -15.45
CA GLU A 82 -11.63 10.07 -15.56
C GLU A 82 -12.05 11.03 -14.44
N ALA A 83 -11.48 10.86 -13.25
CA ALA A 83 -11.63 11.78 -12.12
C ALA A 83 -10.77 13.07 -12.23
N GLU A 84 -10.23 13.37 -13.42
CA GLU A 84 -9.37 14.52 -13.74
C GLU A 84 -8.10 14.63 -12.87
N ARG A 85 -7.62 13.51 -12.34
CA ARG A 85 -6.40 13.43 -11.53
C ARG A 85 -5.21 12.93 -12.34
N LYS A 86 -3.99 13.12 -11.82
CA LYS A 86 -2.74 12.72 -12.48
C LYS A 86 -2.20 11.42 -11.89
N PRO A 87 -2.24 10.28 -12.60
CA PRO A 87 -1.73 9.00 -12.10
C PRO A 87 -0.21 8.99 -11.86
N ARG A 88 0.54 9.74 -12.69
CA ARG A 88 2.01 9.72 -12.71
C ARG A 88 2.69 10.12 -11.41
N SER A 89 2.05 10.96 -10.57
CA SER A 89 2.62 11.36 -9.27
C SER A 89 2.39 10.33 -8.16
N ARG A 90 1.63 9.26 -8.42
CA ARG A 90 1.11 8.32 -7.41
C ARG A 90 1.25 6.86 -7.83
N VAL A 91 2.20 6.54 -8.70
CA VAL A 91 2.32 5.18 -9.28
C VAL A 91 2.41 4.09 -8.19
N MET A 92 3.17 4.35 -7.11
CA MET A 92 3.30 3.41 -5.99
C MET A 92 1.96 3.22 -5.28
N ASP A 93 1.29 4.31 -4.88
CA ASP A 93 -0.02 4.26 -4.23
C ASP A 93 -1.05 3.51 -5.10
N LEU A 94 -1.08 3.81 -6.40
CA LEU A 94 -2.00 3.15 -7.33
C LEU A 94 -1.69 1.66 -7.53
N LEU A 95 -0.43 1.23 -7.44
CA LEU A 95 -0.09 -0.20 -7.44
C LEU A 95 -0.49 -0.89 -6.12
N ILE A 96 -0.42 -0.20 -4.99
CA ILE A 96 -0.94 -0.71 -3.71
C ILE A 96 -2.46 -0.88 -3.80
N ALA A 97 -3.18 0.12 -4.32
CA ALA A 97 -4.63 0.02 -4.56
C ALA A 97 -4.96 -1.07 -5.59
N ALA A 98 -4.14 -1.24 -6.63
CA ALA A 98 -4.31 -2.31 -7.62
C ALA A 98 -4.12 -3.70 -7.01
N THR A 99 -3.22 -3.82 -6.04
CA THR A 99 -3.06 -5.04 -5.25
C THR A 99 -4.33 -5.32 -4.46
N ALA A 100 -4.89 -4.32 -3.78
CA ALA A 100 -6.17 -4.48 -3.06
C ALA A 100 -7.32 -4.91 -3.98
N HIS A 101 -7.47 -4.23 -5.12
CA HIS A 101 -8.47 -4.56 -6.14
C HIS A 101 -8.32 -5.99 -6.68
N ALA A 102 -7.10 -6.39 -7.09
CA ALA A 102 -6.83 -7.70 -7.66
C ALA A 102 -7.18 -8.86 -6.71
N HIS A 103 -7.06 -8.63 -5.41
CA HIS A 103 -7.31 -9.62 -4.37
C HIS A 103 -8.68 -9.49 -3.70
N GLY A 104 -9.55 -8.57 -4.16
CA GLY A 104 -10.85 -8.31 -3.56
C GLY A 104 -10.75 -7.91 -2.09
N ALA A 105 -9.72 -7.13 -1.75
CA ALA A 105 -9.40 -6.72 -0.39
C ALA A 105 -9.74 -5.24 -0.17
N ARG A 106 -10.03 -4.88 1.08
CA ARG A 106 -10.10 -3.48 1.52
C ARG A 106 -8.70 -2.86 1.55
N LEU A 107 -8.59 -1.58 1.22
CA LEU A 107 -7.36 -0.81 1.36
C LEU A 107 -7.43 0.06 2.61
N TYR A 108 -6.58 -0.19 3.59
CA TYR A 108 -6.44 0.66 4.77
C TYR A 108 -5.32 1.67 4.55
N THR A 109 -5.59 2.95 4.75
CA THR A 109 -4.63 4.05 4.50
C THR A 109 -4.82 5.19 5.48
N ARG A 110 -3.74 5.93 5.79
CA ARG A 110 -3.82 7.24 6.45
C ARG A 110 -4.15 8.39 5.49
N ASN A 111 -4.04 8.16 4.18
CA ASN A 111 -4.19 9.19 3.15
C ASN A 111 -5.35 8.86 2.18
N PRO A 112 -6.60 8.72 2.66
CA PRO A 112 -7.73 8.31 1.81
C PRO A 112 -7.97 9.27 0.62
N ALA A 113 -7.60 10.54 0.75
CA ALA A 113 -7.70 11.54 -0.31
C ALA A 113 -6.85 11.21 -1.55
N ASP A 114 -5.79 10.42 -1.39
CA ASP A 114 -4.95 9.99 -2.52
C ASP A 114 -5.68 9.01 -3.45
N PHE A 115 -6.74 8.37 -2.95
CA PHE A 115 -7.52 7.33 -3.63
C PHE A 115 -8.94 7.75 -4.06
N THR A 116 -9.31 9.03 -3.94
CA THR A 116 -10.62 9.49 -4.49
C THR A 116 -10.66 9.27 -6.00
N GLY A 117 -11.83 8.89 -6.50
CA GLY A 117 -12.04 8.46 -7.89
C GLY A 117 -11.97 6.94 -8.08
N LEU A 118 -11.65 6.19 -7.02
CA LEU A 118 -11.62 4.72 -7.04
C LEU A 118 -12.88 4.09 -6.45
N GLU A 119 -13.91 4.89 -6.20
CA GLU A 119 -15.19 4.43 -5.66
C GLU A 119 -15.79 3.35 -6.58
N GLY A 120 -16.14 2.19 -6.01
CA GLY A 120 -16.65 1.04 -6.77
C GLY A 120 -15.58 0.10 -7.35
N LEU A 121 -14.30 0.48 -7.30
CA LEU A 121 -13.18 -0.42 -7.60
C LEU A 121 -12.56 -0.93 -6.30
N VAL A 122 -12.20 -0.04 -5.37
CA VAL A 122 -11.55 -0.41 -4.11
C VAL A 122 -12.33 0.18 -2.95
N ASP A 123 -12.59 -0.63 -1.94
CA ASP A 123 -13.12 -0.17 -0.65
C ASP A 123 -11.97 0.39 0.19
N VAL A 124 -11.90 1.72 0.30
CA VAL A 124 -10.82 2.45 0.98
C VAL A 124 -11.28 2.84 2.39
N VAL A 125 -10.53 2.40 3.40
CA VAL A 125 -10.81 2.64 4.81
C VAL A 125 -9.72 3.53 5.41
N ALA A 126 -10.13 4.66 5.98
CA ALA A 126 -9.23 5.57 6.69
C ALA A 126 -8.94 5.09 8.11
N VAL A 127 -7.69 5.24 8.56
CA VAL A 127 -7.22 4.94 9.93
C VAL A 127 -6.35 6.03 10.54
#